data_AF-A0A2A7E407-F1
#
_entry.id   AF-A0A2A7E407-F1
#
_cell.length_a   1.000
_cell.length_b   1.000
_cell.length_c   1.000
_cell.angle_alpha   90.00
_cell.angle_beta   90.00
_cell.angle_gamma   90.00
#
_symmetry.space_group_name_H-M   'P 1'
#
loop_
_entity.id
_entity.type
_entity.pdbx_description
1 polymer ?
#
loop_
_entity_poly.entity_id
_entity_poly.type
_entity_poly.pdbx_seq_one_letter_code
_entity_poly.pdbx_strand_id
1 'polypeptide(L)'
;MFKKLVVGLLATGIALTGGIGAASADTQKAVNSPKQAKCSIPYEYSNGKFKRTLYYSNGVYANSFNENVCGGTITWYLKHVQNGVAFYEGNLK
;
A
#
# COMPACT_ATOMS: atom_id res chain seq x y z
N MET A 1 49.94 -11.14 -25.73
CA MET A 1 48.92 -11.13 -26.79
C MET A 1 47.70 -10.40 -26.24
N PHE A 2 47.63 -9.08 -26.44
CA PHE A 2 46.57 -8.23 -25.91
C PHE A 2 45.38 -8.24 -26.86
N LYS A 3 44.28 -8.84 -26.43
CA LYS A 3 43.02 -8.81 -27.18
C LYS A 3 42.09 -7.79 -26.54
N LYS A 4 41.79 -6.77 -27.35
CA LYS A 4 40.98 -5.59 -27.08
C LYS A 4 39.58 -5.99 -26.59
N LEU A 5 39.09 -5.35 -25.54
CA LEU A 5 37.64 -5.16 -25.37
C LEU A 5 37.32 -3.67 -25.47
N VAL A 6 36.30 -3.43 -26.27
CA VAL A 6 35.84 -2.17 -26.82
C VAL A 6 35.37 -1.24 -25.71
N VAL A 7 35.95 -0.03 -25.71
CA VAL A 7 35.39 1.17 -25.10
C VAL A 7 34.04 1.45 -25.79
N GLY A 8 32.96 1.15 -25.06
CA GLY A 8 31.61 1.59 -25.38
C GLY A 8 31.32 2.86 -24.59
N LEU A 9 31.51 4.00 -25.25
CA LEU A 9 31.08 5.32 -24.81
C LEU A 9 29.55 5.32 -24.58
N LEU A 10 29.10 5.16 -23.33
CA LEU A 10 27.71 5.47 -22.96
C LEU A 10 27.66 6.91 -22.43
N ALA A 11 27.84 7.86 -23.34
CA ALA A 11 27.34 9.21 -23.15
C ALA A 11 25.87 9.22 -23.57
N THR A 12 24.96 9.13 -22.61
CA THR A 12 23.58 9.57 -22.82
C THR A 12 23.15 10.28 -21.55
N GLY A 13 23.26 11.60 -21.60
CA GLY A 13 22.76 12.47 -20.55
C GLY A 13 21.25 12.32 -20.42
N ILE A 14 20.79 12.22 -19.18
CA ILE A 14 19.46 12.65 -18.81
C ILE A 14 19.66 13.69 -17.72
N ALA A 15 19.69 14.95 -18.14
CA ALA A 15 19.39 16.06 -17.26
C ALA A 15 17.93 15.89 -16.83
N LEU A 16 17.67 15.41 -15.62
CA LEU A 16 16.34 15.51 -15.04
C LEU A 16 16.16 16.93 -14.50
N THR A 17 15.94 17.84 -15.43
CA THR A 17 15.32 19.13 -15.17
C THR A 17 13.84 18.91 -14.84
N GLY A 18 13.38 19.61 -13.81
CA GLY A 18 11.99 20.07 -13.71
C GLY A 18 10.93 19.00 -13.45
N GLY A 19 10.66 18.75 -12.17
CA GLY A 19 9.42 18.13 -11.73
C GLY A 19 8.98 18.76 -10.42
N ILE A 20 8.42 19.97 -10.50
CA ILE A 20 7.72 20.61 -9.37
C ILE A 20 6.55 19.68 -9.00
N GLY A 21 6.72 18.91 -7.93
CA GLY A 21 5.62 18.27 -7.23
C GLY A 21 5.15 19.22 -6.14
N ALA A 22 3.92 19.68 -6.25
CA ALA A 22 3.28 20.59 -5.30
C ALA A 22 3.50 20.12 -3.85
N ALA A 23 4.28 20.88 -3.07
CA ALA A 23 4.07 20.92 -1.63
C ALA A 23 2.73 21.63 -1.45
N SER A 24 1.65 20.87 -1.24
CA SER A 24 0.38 21.42 -0.79
C SER A 24 0.61 22.02 0.59
N ALA A 25 0.92 23.32 0.60
CA ALA A 25 0.89 24.16 1.78
C ALA A 25 -0.55 24.14 2.32
N ASP A 26 -0.74 23.59 3.51
CA ASP A 26 -2.00 23.61 4.23
C ASP A 26 -2.25 25.02 4.80
N THR A 27 -2.58 25.97 3.93
CA THR A 27 -3.03 27.29 4.39
C THR A 27 -4.56 27.31 4.45
N GLN A 28 -5.07 27.15 5.67
CA GLN A 28 -6.23 27.88 6.21
C GLN A 28 -7.52 27.91 5.38
N LYS A 29 -8.54 27.18 5.83
CA LYS A 29 -9.86 27.74 6.22
C LYS A 29 -10.81 26.64 6.66
N ALA A 30 -11.44 26.85 7.82
CA ALA A 30 -12.67 26.19 8.22
C ALA A 30 -13.74 26.47 7.16
N VAL A 31 -13.93 25.54 6.23
CA VAL A 31 -15.14 25.44 5.42
C VAL A 31 -15.94 24.31 6.03
N ASN A 32 -17.10 24.67 6.58
CA ASN A 32 -18.14 23.76 7.04
C ASN A 32 -18.46 22.79 5.89
N SER A 33 -17.74 21.66 5.85
CA SER A 33 -17.85 20.69 4.77
C SER A 33 -19.18 19.97 4.93
N PRO A 34 -19.94 19.76 3.84
CA PRO A 34 -21.08 18.85 3.89
C PRO A 34 -20.54 17.54 4.47
N LYS A 35 -21.22 17.02 5.48
CA LYS A 35 -20.87 15.82 6.25
C LYS A 35 -20.60 14.69 5.26
N GLN A 36 -19.36 14.61 4.73
CA GLN A 36 -18.92 13.54 3.86
C GLN A 36 -19.19 12.31 4.70
N ALA A 37 -20.04 11.42 4.21
CA ALA A 37 -20.24 10.13 4.84
C ALA A 37 -18.84 9.53 4.98
N LYS A 38 -18.29 9.60 6.20
CA LYS A 38 -16.89 9.29 6.44
C LYS A 38 -16.78 7.81 6.21
N CYS A 39 -16.32 7.49 5.01
CA CYS A 39 -16.10 6.18 4.47
C CYS A 39 -15.09 5.49 5.39
N SER A 40 -15.62 4.82 6.42
CA SER A 40 -14.83 4.31 7.52
C SER A 40 -14.61 2.84 7.29
N ILE A 41 -13.37 2.47 7.01
CA ILE A 41 -12.95 1.08 6.91
C ILE A 41 -12.92 0.54 8.35
N PRO A 42 -13.71 -0.50 8.69
CA PRO A 42 -13.86 -0.99 10.06
C PRO A 42 -12.72 -1.93 10.49
N TYR A 43 -11.49 -1.64 10.08
CA TYR A 43 -10.31 -2.45 10.39
C TYR A 43 -9.28 -1.63 11.15
N GLU A 44 -8.55 -2.29 12.04
CA GLU A 44 -7.42 -1.66 12.71
C GLU A 44 -6.41 -1.23 11.64
N TYR A 45 -5.97 0.02 11.69
CA TYR A 45 -4.92 0.53 10.83
C TYR A 45 -3.73 0.94 11.68
N SER A 46 -2.58 0.32 11.46
CA SER A 46 -1.39 0.49 12.27
C SER A 46 -0.15 0.34 11.40
N ASN A 47 0.82 1.25 11.55
CA ASN A 47 2.09 1.24 10.82
C ASN A 47 1.91 1.18 9.28
N GLY A 48 0.93 1.90 8.73
CA GLY A 48 0.69 1.97 7.29
C GLY A 48 -0.09 0.78 6.70
N LYS A 49 -0.56 -0.16 7.53
CA LYS A 49 -1.25 -1.37 7.10
C LYS A 49 -2.52 -1.62 7.89
N PHE A 50 -3.51 -2.21 7.24
CA PHE A 50 -4.70 -2.74 7.89
C PHE A 50 -4.40 -4.06 8.58
N LYS A 51 -5.11 -4.37 9.65
CA LYS A 51 -5.01 -5.64 10.36
C LYS A 51 -6.39 -6.20 10.62
N ARG A 52 -6.47 -7.53 10.53
CA ARG A 52 -7.69 -8.29 10.81
C ARG A 52 -7.34 -9.68 11.32
N THR A 53 -8.20 -10.21 12.18
CA THR A 53 -8.16 -11.60 12.60
C THR A 53 -9.37 -12.35 12.04
N LEU A 54 -9.16 -13.59 11.62
CA LEU A 54 -10.21 -14.48 11.12
C LEU A 54 -10.10 -15.84 11.80
N TYR A 55 -11.24 -16.42 12.10
CA TYR A 55 -11.36 -17.78 12.64
C TYR A 55 -12.25 -18.59 11.70
N TYR A 56 -11.72 -19.69 11.19
CA TYR A 56 -12.49 -20.66 10.42
C TYR A 56 -12.47 -22.00 11.14
N SER A 57 -13.67 -22.56 11.39
CA SER A 57 -13.81 -23.83 12.10
C SER A 57 -13.17 -25.02 11.38
N ASN A 58 -12.94 -24.92 10.07
CA ASN A 58 -12.26 -25.95 9.29
C ASN A 58 -10.71 -25.84 9.38
N GLY A 59 -10.18 -24.80 10.01
CA GLY A 59 -8.74 -24.54 10.10
C GLY A 59 -8.05 -24.18 8.77
N VAL A 60 -8.82 -23.95 7.70
CA VAL A 60 -8.28 -23.64 6.37
C VAL A 60 -8.30 -22.13 6.16
N TYR A 61 -7.12 -21.55 5.98
CA TYR A 61 -6.91 -20.12 5.81
C TYR A 61 -6.32 -19.82 4.43
N ALA A 62 -6.92 -18.87 3.72
CA ALA A 62 -6.37 -18.41 2.45
C ALA A 62 -5.06 -17.65 2.70
N ASN A 63 -4.01 -17.89 1.89
CA ASN A 63 -2.76 -17.14 1.98
C ASN A 63 -2.95 -15.64 1.67
N SER A 64 -3.88 -15.31 0.77
CA SER A 64 -4.25 -13.95 0.44
C SER A 64 -5.64 -13.88 -0.17
N PHE A 65 -6.32 -12.75 -0.04
CA PHE A 65 -7.59 -12.48 -0.70
C PHE A 65 -7.85 -10.98 -0.85
N ASN A 66 -8.77 -10.61 -1.74
CA ASN A 66 -9.17 -9.24 -1.97
C ASN A 66 -10.53 -8.97 -1.33
N GLU A 67 -10.67 -7.80 -0.71
CA GLU A 67 -11.92 -7.34 -0.13
C GLU A 67 -12.21 -5.91 -0.59
N ASN A 68 -13.38 -5.72 -1.19
CA ASN A 68 -13.83 -4.39 -1.57
C ASN A 68 -14.32 -3.66 -0.32
N VAL A 69 -13.74 -2.50 -0.05
CA VAL A 69 -14.10 -1.67 1.09
C VAL A 69 -14.42 -0.27 0.61
N CYS A 70 -14.98 0.50 1.53
CA CYS A 70 -15.16 1.92 1.30
C CYS A 70 -13.77 2.57 1.06
N GLY A 71 -13.53 3.08 -0.15
CA GLY A 71 -12.28 3.76 -0.53
C GLY A 71 -11.32 2.95 -1.41
N GLY A 72 -11.64 1.70 -1.77
CA GLY A 72 -10.83 0.91 -2.70
C GLY A 72 -10.91 -0.59 -2.43
N THR A 73 -9.85 -1.32 -2.80
CA THR A 73 -9.77 -2.76 -2.52
C THR A 73 -8.61 -3.04 -1.58
N ILE A 74 -8.90 -3.65 -0.43
CA ILE A 74 -7.85 -4.15 0.45
C ILE A 74 -7.41 -5.51 -0.07
N THR A 75 -6.10 -5.67 -0.26
CA THR A 75 -5.50 -6.99 -0.45
C THR A 75 -4.96 -7.47 0.90
N TRP A 76 -5.56 -8.55 1.41
CA TRP A 76 -5.20 -9.19 2.66
C TRP A 76 -4.15 -10.27 2.43
N TYR A 77 -3.14 -10.34 3.31
CA TYR A 77 -2.07 -11.33 3.30
C TYR A 77 -1.97 -12.00 4.66
N LEU A 78 -1.99 -13.33 4.67
CA LEU A 78 -1.84 -14.12 5.88
C LEU A 78 -0.42 -13.91 6.43
N LYS A 79 -0.33 -13.58 7.71
CA LYS A 79 0.96 -13.39 8.40
C LYS A 79 1.34 -14.58 9.25
N HIS A 80 0.40 -15.03 10.06
CA HIS A 80 0.58 -16.23 10.87
C HIS A 80 -0.78 -16.74 11.34
N VAL A 81 -0.80 -17.99 11.80
CA VAL A 81 -1.94 -18.62 12.45
C VAL A 81 -1.50 -19.01 13.85
N GLN A 82 -2.26 -18.60 14.87
CA GLN A 82 -1.98 -18.93 16.27
C GLN A 82 -3.27 -19.39 16.95
N ASN A 83 -3.24 -20.54 17.62
CA ASN A 83 -4.44 -21.15 18.25
C ASN A 83 -5.65 -21.27 17.30
N GLY A 84 -5.40 -21.55 16.02
CA GLY A 84 -6.47 -21.63 15.03
C GLY A 84 -7.10 -20.28 14.71
N VAL A 85 -6.44 -19.15 15.01
CA VAL A 85 -6.83 -17.80 14.57
C VAL A 85 -5.80 -17.31 13.57
N ALA A 86 -6.26 -16.88 12.39
CA ALA A 86 -5.40 -16.33 11.36
C ALA A 86 -5.31 -14.80 11.46
N PHE A 87 -4.08 -14.29 11.41
CA PHE A 87 -3.77 -12.87 11.48
C PHE A 87 -3.38 -12.39 10.09
N TYR A 88 -4.11 -11.41 9.58
CA TYR A 88 -3.95 -10.84 8.26
C TYR A 88 -3.46 -9.39 8.32
N GLU A 89 -2.57 -9.03 7.41
CA GLU A 89 -2.20 -7.65 7.09
C GLU A 89 -2.81 -7.25 5.74
N GLY A 90 -3.48 -6.11 5.69
CA GLY A 90 -4.16 -5.56 4.53
C GLY A 90 -3.46 -4.33 3.98
N ASN A 91 -3.36 -4.22 2.67
CA ASN A 91 -2.95 -3.00 1.98
C ASN A 91 -4.09 -2.53 1.07
N LEU A 92 -4.54 -1.30 1.27
CA LEU A 92 -5.52 -0.67 0.38
C LEU A 92 -4.82 -0.26 -0.93
N LYS A 93 -5.37 -0.71 -2.05
CA LYS A 93 -4.99 -0.28 -3.40
C LYS A 93 -5.98 0.74 -3.94
#